data_AF-A0A4R0RBT5-F1
#
_entry.id   AF-A0A4R0RBT5-F1
#
_cell.length_a   1.000
_cell.length_b   1.000
_cell.length_c   1.000
_cell.angle_alpha   90.00
_cell.angle_beta   90.00
_cell.angle_gamma   90.00
#
_symmetry.space_group_name_H-M   'P 1'
#
loop_
_entity.id
_entity.type
_entity.pdbx_description
1 polymer ?
#
loop_
_entity_poly.entity_id
_entity_poly.type
_entity_poly.pdbx_seq_one_letter_code
_entity_poly.pdbx_strand_id
1 'polypeptide(L)'
;MATSTKDIVVAPAKETPPAESHRPASPLVSPTLSPASLVGSMYSAPTISPEVNGLNETLAAMKGSLGSLGQMFDTLGQQTAQMVQIGGELETASHLNKVRKEMEVQDRKVDEQVEEIKELLQRALQIEIVEHLRQVIEGGILEQIDREVKEHVAQILPSYFPQDLVEEVETYKQQLDEVQRALHNSESRRANSQLRSNKLTDPLHTIYKTDGTISTLFPRDVKSLFSMDAETAIQLLEEYGMSDVSTTRERNVNRFMQFCGVSYQLVRRESL
;
A
#
# COMPACT_ATOMS: atom_id res chain seq x y z
N MET A 1 -67.09 7.97 17.14
CA MET A 1 -67.00 9.34 17.69
C MET A 1 -65.53 9.77 17.68
N ALA A 2 -65.28 10.99 17.19
CA ALA A 2 -64.05 11.81 17.21
C ALA A 2 -62.80 11.23 16.49
N THR A 3 -62.44 11.62 15.25
CA THR A 3 -61.81 12.88 14.78
C THR A 3 -60.56 13.31 15.56
N SER A 4 -59.37 13.30 14.93
CA SER A 4 -58.57 14.52 14.76
C SER A 4 -57.31 14.27 13.92
N THR A 5 -57.28 14.94 12.78
CA THR A 5 -56.15 15.22 11.88
C THR A 5 -55.10 16.10 12.56
N LYS A 6 -53.81 15.92 12.25
CA LYS A 6 -52.85 17.04 12.17
C LYS A 6 -51.61 16.70 11.35
N ASP A 7 -51.42 17.52 10.32
CA ASP A 7 -50.27 17.62 9.42
C ASP A 7 -48.95 17.94 10.12
N ILE A 8 -47.84 17.38 9.61
CA ILE A 8 -46.51 18.00 9.64
C ILE A 8 -45.82 17.78 8.29
N VAL A 9 -45.11 18.82 7.89
CA VAL A 9 -44.71 19.29 6.56
C VAL A 9 -43.17 19.32 6.47
N VAL A 10 -42.63 19.07 5.26
CA VAL A 10 -41.32 19.54 4.71
C VAL A 10 -40.00 18.85 5.15
N ALA A 11 -39.52 17.98 4.24
CA ALA A 11 -38.23 17.93 3.47
C ALA A 11 -36.96 18.74 3.92
N PRO A 12 -35.80 18.59 3.23
CA PRO A 12 -34.89 17.44 3.11
C PRO A 12 -33.38 17.81 3.31
N ALA A 13 -32.48 16.83 3.08
CA ALA A 13 -31.05 16.95 2.69
C ALA A 13 -29.92 16.78 3.75
N LYS A 14 -29.03 15.80 3.49
CA LYS A 14 -27.55 15.87 3.58
C LYS A 14 -26.95 14.58 3.00
N GLU A 15 -26.43 14.63 1.78
CA GLU A 15 -25.00 14.73 1.44
C GLU A 15 -24.17 13.50 1.81
N THR A 16 -23.97 12.63 0.81
CA THR A 16 -22.97 11.57 0.78
C THR A 16 -21.87 11.97 -0.21
N PRO A 17 -20.58 11.87 0.16
CA PRO A 17 -19.46 12.36 -0.67
C PRO A 17 -19.05 11.37 -1.78
N PRO A 18 -18.46 11.85 -2.89
CA PRO A 18 -17.96 11.00 -3.96
C PRO A 18 -16.54 10.46 -3.68
N ALA A 19 -16.31 9.24 -4.16
CA ALA A 19 -15.02 8.60 -4.24
C ALA A 19 -14.19 9.19 -5.40
N GLU A 20 -12.96 9.61 -5.10
CA GLU A 20 -11.99 10.07 -6.09
C GLU A 20 -10.78 9.13 -6.04
N SER A 21 -10.67 8.28 -7.07
CA SER A 21 -9.61 7.31 -7.28
C SER A 21 -8.81 7.74 -8.51
N HIS A 22 -7.64 8.34 -8.29
CA HIS A 22 -6.66 8.58 -9.34
C HIS A 22 -5.28 8.07 -8.91
N ARG A 23 -4.92 6.90 -9.46
CA ARG A 23 -3.54 6.45 -9.67
C ARG A 23 -2.91 7.28 -10.79
N PRO A 24 -1.59 7.53 -10.73
CA PRO A 24 -0.80 7.52 -11.96
C PRO A 24 0.36 6.53 -11.96
N ALA A 25 0.55 6.01 -13.16
CA ALA A 25 1.53 5.08 -13.68
C ALA A 25 2.99 5.27 -13.22
N SER A 26 3.66 4.14 -13.03
CA SER A 26 5.11 3.98 -13.08
C SER A 26 5.60 3.98 -14.54
N PRO A 27 6.82 4.49 -14.81
CA PRO A 27 7.59 4.06 -15.96
C PRO A 27 8.80 3.19 -15.56
N LEU A 28 8.97 2.09 -16.30
CA LEU A 28 10.20 1.30 -16.42
C LEU A 28 11.35 2.16 -16.96
N VAL A 29 12.53 2.08 -16.36
CA VAL A 29 13.82 2.16 -17.07
C VAL A 29 14.83 1.26 -16.37
N SER A 30 15.30 0.22 -17.05
CA SER A 30 16.52 -0.51 -16.72
C SER A 30 17.75 0.28 -17.20
N PRO A 31 18.90 0.17 -16.52
CA PRO A 31 20.04 -0.35 -17.27
C PRO A 31 20.98 -1.27 -16.46
N THR A 32 21.44 -2.28 -17.20
CA THR A 32 22.63 -3.11 -17.02
C THR A 32 23.90 -2.30 -16.73
N LEU A 33 24.76 -2.77 -15.80
CA LEU A 33 26.20 -3.04 -16.00
C LEU A 33 26.89 -3.55 -14.71
N SER A 34 27.93 -4.35 -14.96
CA SER A 34 28.71 -5.28 -14.13
C SER A 34 29.64 -4.64 -13.07
N PRO A 35 30.35 -5.45 -12.24
CA PRO A 35 30.85 -5.10 -10.91
C PRO A 35 32.34 -4.71 -10.86
N ALA A 36 32.74 -4.21 -9.69
CA ALA A 36 34.09 -4.18 -9.08
C ALA A 36 34.55 -2.77 -8.67
N SER A 37 34.78 -2.59 -7.36
CA SER A 37 35.79 -1.76 -6.65
C SER A 37 35.18 -1.29 -5.31
N LEU A 38 35.46 -1.99 -4.20
CA LEU A 38 36.54 -1.71 -3.23
C LEU A 38 36.52 -0.29 -2.63
N VAL A 39 36.15 -0.26 -1.34
CA VAL A 39 36.60 0.65 -0.26
C VAL A 39 36.30 2.14 -0.42
N GLY A 40 35.42 2.66 0.45
CA GLY A 40 35.44 4.06 0.82
C GLY A 40 34.15 4.60 1.42
N SER A 41 34.27 5.16 2.63
CA SER A 41 33.40 6.19 3.20
C SER A 41 32.12 5.74 3.92
N MET A 42 32.29 5.36 5.18
CA MET A 42 31.22 5.37 6.18
C MET A 42 31.15 6.74 6.86
N TYR A 43 30.41 7.70 6.31
CA TYR A 43 29.87 8.86 7.05
C TYR A 43 28.64 9.39 6.30
N SER A 44 27.47 8.87 6.64
CA SER A 44 26.19 9.51 6.28
C SER A 44 26.03 10.74 7.17
N ALA A 45 26.06 11.92 6.54
CA ALA A 45 25.80 13.20 7.20
C ALA A 45 24.35 13.25 7.71
N PRO A 46 24.09 13.88 8.87
CA PRO A 46 22.73 14.07 9.35
C PRO A 46 21.98 14.97 8.37
N THR A 47 20.82 14.49 7.91
CA THR A 47 19.85 15.27 7.14
C THR A 47 19.37 16.43 8.01
N ILE A 48 19.90 17.62 7.73
CA ILE A 48 19.50 18.88 8.34
C ILE A 48 18.06 19.17 7.90
N SER A 49 17.16 19.15 8.86
CA SER A 49 15.74 19.45 8.74
C SER A 49 15.51 20.82 8.08
N PRO A 50 14.44 21.00 7.28
CA PRO A 50 14.11 22.30 6.64
C PRO A 50 13.85 23.44 7.63
N GLU A 51 13.70 23.15 8.93
CA GLU A 51 13.61 24.13 10.01
C GLU A 51 14.90 24.96 10.21
N VAL A 52 16.09 24.41 9.90
CA VAL A 52 17.35 25.15 10.06
C VAL A 52 17.50 26.26 9.00
N ASN A 53 16.91 26.06 7.82
CA ASN A 53 16.83 27.11 6.80
C ASN A 53 15.85 28.21 7.21
N GLY A 54 14.72 27.87 7.84
CA GLY A 54 13.79 28.86 8.41
C GLY A 54 14.40 29.66 9.56
N LEU A 55 15.23 29.03 10.42
CA LEU A 55 15.98 29.73 11.46
C LEU A 55 17.04 30.67 10.90
N ASN A 56 17.71 30.30 9.81
CA ASN A 56 18.65 31.20 9.13
C ASN A 56 17.96 32.41 8.49
N GLU A 57 16.76 32.22 7.94
CA GLU A 57 15.97 33.31 7.35
C GLU A 57 15.43 34.27 8.42
N THR A 58 14.96 33.75 9.55
CA THR A 58 14.56 34.60 10.70
C THR A 58 15.76 35.33 11.32
N LEU A 59 16.93 34.70 11.40
CA LEU A 59 18.15 35.34 11.91
C LEU A 59 18.68 36.39 10.93
N ALA A 60 18.59 36.15 9.63
CA ALA A 60 18.90 37.13 8.59
C ALA A 60 17.93 38.32 8.64
N ALA A 61 16.63 38.08 8.84
CA ALA A 61 15.62 39.12 9.02
C ALA A 61 15.87 39.94 10.31
N MET A 62 16.24 39.29 11.42
CA MET A 62 16.61 39.97 12.67
C MET A 62 17.89 40.79 12.52
N LYS A 63 18.92 40.27 11.83
CA LYS A 63 20.15 41.03 11.52
C LYS A 63 19.87 42.21 10.61
N GLY A 64 19.00 42.05 9.61
CA GLY A 64 18.54 43.13 8.75
C GLY A 64 17.78 44.21 9.53
N SER A 65 16.90 43.79 10.46
CA SER A 65 16.21 44.69 11.38
C SER A 65 17.18 45.42 12.32
N LEU A 66 18.19 44.74 12.89
CA LEU A 66 19.23 45.37 13.71
C LEU A 66 20.08 46.37 12.92
N GLY A 67 20.45 46.03 11.68
CA GLY A 67 21.18 46.91 10.79
C GLY A 67 20.37 48.15 10.42
N SER A 68 19.08 47.98 10.14
CA SER A 68 18.15 49.08 9.90
C SER A 68 17.93 49.94 11.14
N LEU A 69 17.87 49.35 12.34
CA LEU A 69 17.78 50.07 13.61
C LEU A 69 19.06 50.86 13.87
N GLY A 70 20.24 50.28 13.59
CA GLY A 70 21.52 50.97 13.65
C GLY A 70 21.59 52.17 12.71
N GLN A 71 21.11 52.01 11.47
CA GLN A 71 20.99 53.14 10.53
C GLN A 71 19.98 54.19 10.98
N MET A 72 18.86 53.79 11.60
CA MET A 72 17.93 54.72 12.25
C MET A 72 18.59 55.46 13.40
N PHE A 73 19.41 54.80 14.24
CA PHE A 73 20.16 55.46 15.31
C PHE A 73 21.23 56.42 14.78
N ASP A 74 21.92 56.07 13.69
CA ASP A 74 22.89 56.95 13.07
C ASP A 74 22.23 58.18 12.44
N THR A 75 21.08 58.00 11.78
CA THR A 75 20.30 59.12 11.23
C THR A 75 19.68 59.98 12.34
N LEU A 76 19.19 59.36 13.42
CA LEU A 76 18.72 60.09 14.60
C LEU A 76 19.88 60.81 15.30
N GLY A 77 21.07 60.21 15.32
CA GLY A 77 22.30 60.79 15.87
C GLY A 77 22.75 62.01 15.07
N GLN A 78 22.69 61.93 13.74
CA GLN A 78 22.96 63.07 12.85
C GLN A 78 21.88 64.16 12.95
N GLN A 79 20.61 63.79 13.03
CA GLN A 79 19.51 64.74 13.26
C GLN A 79 19.60 65.40 14.65
N THR A 80 20.01 64.65 15.66
CA THR A 80 20.25 65.17 17.01
C THR A 80 21.43 66.13 17.02
N ALA A 81 22.52 65.80 16.32
CA ALA A 81 23.67 66.71 16.18
C ALA A 81 23.29 68.03 15.50
N GLN A 82 22.39 68.00 14.50
CA GLN A 82 21.84 69.21 13.89
C GLN A 82 20.84 69.97 14.80
N MET A 83 20.06 69.27 15.61
CA MET A 83 19.07 69.88 16.51
C MET A 83 19.72 70.49 17.77
N VAL A 84 20.82 69.92 18.24
CA VAL A 84 21.71 70.50 19.27
C VAL A 84 22.21 71.88 18.83
N GLN A 85 22.47 72.06 17.54
CA GLN A 85 22.93 73.33 16.96
C GLN A 85 21.86 74.44 16.93
N ILE A 86 20.57 74.12 17.13
CA ILE A 86 19.44 75.07 17.03
C ILE A 86 18.85 75.45 18.42
N GLY A 87 19.43 74.97 19.53
CA GLY A 87 19.12 75.51 20.86
C GLY A 87 18.00 74.79 21.64
N GLY A 88 17.94 73.46 21.50
CA GLY A 88 17.15 72.56 22.36
C GLY A 88 18.02 71.59 23.19
N GLU A 89 19.24 71.98 23.55
CA GLU A 89 20.31 71.10 24.07
C GLU A 89 19.99 70.38 25.39
N LEU A 90 19.07 70.90 26.21
CA LEU A 90 18.79 70.32 27.52
C LEU A 90 17.76 69.17 27.47
N GLU A 91 16.75 69.29 26.61
CA GLU A 91 15.67 68.30 26.54
C GLU A 91 16.09 67.05 25.75
N THR A 92 16.85 67.21 24.66
CA THR A 92 17.31 66.10 23.81
C THR A 92 18.32 65.20 24.53
N ALA A 93 19.24 65.77 25.31
CA ALA A 93 20.19 65.00 26.13
C ALA A 93 19.50 64.19 27.24
N SER A 94 18.40 64.71 27.80
CA SER A 94 17.55 63.99 28.76
C SER A 94 16.86 62.80 28.09
N HIS A 95 16.30 63.00 26.90
CA HIS A 95 15.67 61.91 26.13
C HIS A 95 16.65 60.83 25.70
N LEU A 96 17.88 61.18 25.30
CA LEU A 96 18.89 60.21 24.89
C LEU A 96 19.36 59.34 26.06
N ASN A 97 19.56 59.94 27.24
CA ASN A 97 19.86 59.18 28.46
C ASN A 97 18.69 58.29 28.90
N LYS A 98 17.45 58.75 28.71
CA LYS A 98 16.26 57.93 28.98
C LYS A 98 16.18 56.72 28.05
N VAL A 99 16.39 56.91 26.74
CA VAL A 99 16.41 55.82 25.75
C VAL A 99 17.53 54.83 26.06
N ARG A 100 18.75 55.30 26.40
CA ARG A 100 19.87 54.42 26.77
C ARG A 100 19.56 53.57 28.00
N LYS A 101 18.93 54.17 29.01
CA LYS A 101 18.52 53.45 30.23
C LYS A 101 17.39 52.47 29.95
N GLU A 102 16.44 52.83 29.09
CA GLU A 102 15.39 51.91 28.63
C GLU A 102 15.99 50.74 27.84
N MET A 103 17.01 50.99 27.01
CA MET A 103 17.72 49.96 26.25
C MET A 103 18.48 48.99 27.17
N GLU A 104 19.20 49.48 28.18
CA GLU A 104 19.89 48.60 29.16
C GLU A 104 18.93 47.76 30.00
N VAL A 105 17.70 48.24 30.21
CA VAL A 105 16.64 47.48 30.88
C VAL A 105 16.03 46.46 29.93
N GLN A 106 15.85 46.80 28.66
CA GLN A 106 15.39 45.87 27.63
C GLN A 106 16.42 44.77 27.36
N ASP A 107 17.71 45.10 27.23
CA ASP A 107 18.78 44.12 27.01
C ASP A 107 18.82 43.08 28.13
N ARG A 108 18.76 43.53 29.40
CA ARG A 108 18.66 42.60 30.54
C ARG A 108 17.43 41.71 30.49
N LYS A 109 16.28 42.27 30.09
CA LYS A 109 15.05 41.49 29.95
C LYS A 109 15.13 40.48 28.81
N VAL A 110 15.78 40.84 27.70
CA VAL A 110 16.00 39.94 26.57
C VAL A 110 16.95 38.81 26.99
N ASP A 111 18.04 39.12 27.70
CA ASP A 111 18.97 38.11 28.21
C ASP A 111 18.27 37.12 29.16
N GLU A 112 17.42 37.62 30.07
CA GLU A 112 16.60 36.78 30.96
C GLU A 112 15.63 35.88 30.16
N GLN A 113 14.98 36.43 29.13
CA GLN A 113 14.08 35.67 28.26
C GLN A 113 14.82 34.62 27.43
N VAL A 114 16.01 34.94 26.94
CA VAL A 114 16.84 34.00 26.18
C VAL A 114 17.26 32.83 27.06
N GLU A 115 17.65 33.08 28.30
CA GLU A 115 18.00 32.01 29.22
C GLU A 115 16.79 31.15 29.59
N GLU A 116 15.61 31.76 29.79
CA GLU A 116 14.36 31.00 30.00
C GLU A 116 14.01 30.11 28.80
N ILE A 117 14.11 30.63 27.58
CA ILE A 117 13.87 29.87 26.35
C ILE A 117 14.86 28.70 26.25
N LYS A 118 16.13 28.93 26.59
CA LYS A 118 17.17 27.90 26.56
C LYS A 118 16.90 26.79 27.58
N GLU A 119 16.45 27.12 28.79
CA GLU A 119 16.05 26.12 29.77
C GLU A 119 14.83 25.32 29.30
N LEU A 120 13.82 25.98 28.73
CA LEU A 120 12.64 25.31 28.18
C LEU A 120 13.00 24.38 27.02
N LEU A 121 13.85 24.85 26.11
CA LEU A 121 14.33 24.07 24.97
C LEU A 121 15.12 22.84 25.44
N GLN A 122 16.00 23.02 26.43
CA GLN A 122 16.78 21.91 26.99
C GLN A 122 15.88 20.84 27.63
N ARG A 123 14.85 21.25 28.40
CA ARG A 123 13.90 20.32 29.00
C ARG A 123 13.06 19.59 27.94
N ALA A 124 12.55 20.33 26.95
CA ALA A 124 11.74 19.77 25.87
C ALA A 124 12.54 18.73 25.07
N LEU A 125 13.76 19.09 24.64
CA LEU A 125 14.65 18.18 23.93
C LEU A 125 14.99 16.95 24.76
N GLN A 126 15.25 17.10 26.07
CA GLN A 126 15.58 15.95 26.91
C GLN A 126 14.43 14.95 27.02
N ILE A 127 13.19 15.43 27.14
CA ILE A 127 12.00 14.56 27.19
C ILE A 127 11.81 13.87 25.85
N GLU A 128 11.90 14.61 24.74
CA GLU A 128 11.69 14.07 23.39
C GLU A 128 12.77 13.04 23.01
N ILE A 129 14.04 13.32 23.31
CA ILE A 129 15.15 12.40 23.04
C ILE A 129 14.98 11.11 23.83
N VAL A 130 14.60 11.19 25.12
CA VAL A 130 14.40 10.00 25.95
C VAL A 130 13.24 9.17 25.41
N GLU A 131 12.13 9.79 25.03
CA GLU A 131 10.96 9.09 24.49
C GLU A 131 11.26 8.45 23.14
N HIS A 132 11.93 9.16 22.24
CA HIS A 132 12.34 8.62 20.95
C HIS A 132 13.35 7.46 21.11
N LEU A 133 14.37 7.61 21.98
CA LEU A 133 15.33 6.55 22.22
C LEU A 133 14.65 5.31 22.80
N ARG A 134 13.70 5.51 23.71
CA ARG A 134 12.89 4.42 24.26
C ARG A 134 12.14 3.69 23.15
N GLN A 135 11.46 4.39 22.26
CA GLN A 135 10.72 3.78 21.15
C GLN A 135 11.65 3.02 20.19
N VAL A 136 12.83 3.57 19.87
CA VAL A 136 13.82 2.90 19.01
C VAL A 136 14.37 1.64 19.67
N ILE A 137 14.67 1.69 20.97
CA ILE A 137 15.18 0.53 21.72
C ILE A 137 14.10 -0.54 21.83
N GLU A 138 12.87 -0.17 22.21
CA GLU A 138 11.76 -1.11 22.30
C GLU A 138 11.49 -1.78 20.95
N GLY A 139 11.46 -1.02 19.86
CA GLY A 139 11.33 -1.56 18.50
C GLY A 139 12.47 -2.51 18.13
N GLY A 140 13.73 -2.11 18.35
CA GLY A 140 14.90 -2.94 18.05
C GLY A 140 14.96 -4.22 18.87
N ILE A 141 14.56 -4.17 20.15
CA ILE A 141 14.48 -5.35 21.02
C ILE A 141 13.39 -6.30 20.53
N LEU A 142 12.20 -5.79 20.18
CA LEU A 142 11.11 -6.62 19.67
C LEU A 142 11.51 -7.33 18.37
N GLU A 143 12.12 -6.62 17.42
CA GLU A 143 12.64 -7.22 16.19
C GLU A 143 13.71 -8.28 16.45
N GLN A 144 14.59 -8.04 17.43
CA GLN A 144 15.59 -9.03 17.84
C GLN A 144 14.94 -10.27 18.47
N ILE A 145 13.97 -10.09 19.36
CA ILE A 145 13.22 -11.19 19.98
C ILE A 145 12.51 -12.00 18.91
N ASP A 146 11.80 -11.35 17.97
CA ASP A 146 11.07 -12.05 16.91
C ASP A 146 12.01 -12.91 16.04
N ARG A 147 13.20 -12.39 15.74
CA ARG A 147 14.24 -13.14 15.02
C ARG A 147 14.75 -14.33 15.83
N GLU A 148 15.09 -14.13 17.09
CA GLU A 148 15.59 -15.19 17.99
C GLU A 148 14.53 -16.29 18.20
N VAL A 149 13.28 -15.91 18.43
CA VAL A 149 12.15 -16.83 18.58
C VAL A 149 11.96 -17.62 17.30
N LYS A 150 11.99 -16.98 16.13
CA LYS A 150 11.85 -17.67 14.84
C LYS A 150 12.97 -18.70 14.64
N GLU A 151 14.20 -18.35 14.99
CA GLU A 151 15.35 -19.27 14.90
C GLU A 151 15.21 -20.45 15.86
N HIS A 152 14.90 -20.19 17.14
CA HIS A 152 14.71 -21.24 18.13
C HIS A 152 13.53 -22.15 17.78
N VAL A 153 12.42 -21.59 17.32
CA VAL A 153 11.27 -22.36 16.85
C VAL A 153 11.68 -23.23 15.67
N ALA A 154 12.43 -22.72 14.69
CA ALA A 154 12.89 -23.51 13.55
C ALA A 154 13.85 -24.65 13.94
N GLN A 155 14.67 -24.47 14.98
CA GLN A 155 15.55 -25.52 15.51
C GLN A 155 14.78 -26.59 16.29
N ILE A 156 13.74 -26.16 17.01
CA ILE A 156 12.96 -27.03 17.89
C ILE A 156 11.89 -27.81 17.10
N LEU A 157 11.26 -27.19 16.09
CA LEU A 157 10.17 -27.78 15.31
C LEU A 157 10.45 -29.22 14.83
N PRO A 158 11.64 -29.53 14.25
CA PRO A 158 11.94 -30.87 13.75
C PRO A 158 11.99 -31.94 14.86
N SER A 159 12.30 -31.55 16.10
CA SER A 159 12.34 -32.49 17.23
C SER A 159 10.95 -32.88 17.74
N TYR A 160 9.96 -31.99 17.58
CA TYR A 160 8.58 -32.21 18.02
C TYR A 160 7.68 -32.74 16.90
N PHE A 161 8.04 -32.48 15.64
CA PHE A 161 7.33 -32.95 14.46
C PHE A 161 8.27 -33.86 13.66
N PRO A 162 8.21 -35.19 13.90
CA PRO A 162 8.89 -36.16 13.06
C PRO A 162 8.56 -35.89 11.60
N GLN A 163 9.58 -35.81 10.76
CA GLN A 163 9.42 -35.48 9.34
C GLN A 163 8.48 -36.47 8.63
N ASP A 164 8.52 -37.74 9.04
CA ASP A 164 7.62 -38.81 8.60
C ASP A 164 6.13 -38.44 8.75
N LEU A 165 5.74 -37.83 9.87
CA LEU A 165 4.35 -37.41 10.11
C LEU A 165 3.96 -36.23 9.22
N VAL A 166 4.89 -35.32 8.94
CA VAL A 166 4.64 -34.19 8.04
C VAL A 166 4.42 -34.69 6.61
N GLU A 167 5.26 -35.62 6.16
CA GLU A 167 5.16 -36.28 4.85
C GLU A 167 3.87 -37.12 4.74
N GLU A 168 3.50 -37.83 5.80
CA GLU A 168 2.25 -38.59 5.86
C GLU A 168 1.02 -37.68 5.78
N VAL A 169 1.01 -36.56 6.51
CA VAL A 169 -0.07 -35.57 6.43
C VAL A 169 -0.16 -34.95 5.03
N GLU A 170 0.97 -34.64 4.40
CA GLU A 170 0.99 -34.14 3.03
C GLU A 170 0.44 -35.18 2.04
N THR A 171 0.82 -36.45 2.20
CA THR A 171 0.31 -37.55 1.40
C THR A 171 -1.21 -37.70 1.56
N TYR A 172 -1.73 -37.62 2.78
CA TYR A 172 -3.18 -37.69 3.01
C TYR A 172 -3.94 -36.48 2.44
N LYS A 173 -3.35 -35.28 2.48
CA LYS A 173 -3.94 -34.11 1.81
C LYS A 173 -4.03 -34.33 0.30
N GLN A 174 -2.96 -34.82 -0.32
CA GLN A 174 -2.96 -35.13 -1.75
C GLN A 174 -4.02 -36.19 -2.11
N GLN A 175 -4.17 -37.23 -1.28
CA GLN A 175 -5.22 -38.25 -1.44
C GLN A 175 -6.63 -37.67 -1.30
N LEU A 176 -6.86 -36.79 -0.33
CA LEU A 176 -8.14 -36.12 -0.16
C LEU A 176 -8.48 -35.23 -1.37
N ASP A 177 -7.50 -34.49 -1.89
CA ASP A 177 -7.68 -33.67 -3.08
C ASP A 177 -7.98 -34.53 -4.32
N GLU A 178 -7.35 -35.70 -4.45
CA GLU A 178 -7.69 -36.67 -5.50
C GLU A 178 -9.12 -37.19 -5.35
N VAL A 179 -9.53 -37.62 -4.16
CA VAL A 179 -10.88 -38.12 -3.89
C VAL A 179 -11.93 -37.03 -4.12
N GLN A 180 -11.68 -35.81 -3.66
CA GLN A 180 -12.59 -34.68 -3.86
C GLN A 180 -12.74 -34.34 -5.34
N ARG A 181 -11.64 -34.35 -6.11
CA ARG A 181 -11.69 -34.18 -7.57
C ARG A 181 -12.45 -35.31 -8.25
N ALA A 182 -12.21 -36.55 -7.86
CA ALA A 182 -12.91 -37.71 -8.40
C ALA A 182 -14.42 -37.67 -8.10
N LEU A 183 -14.79 -37.26 -6.88
CA LEU A 183 -16.18 -37.06 -6.47
C LEU A 183 -16.85 -35.98 -7.29
N HIS A 184 -16.23 -34.80 -7.41
CA HIS A 184 -16.74 -33.71 -8.23
C HIS A 184 -16.88 -34.14 -9.70
N ASN A 185 -15.89 -34.82 -10.26
CA ASN A 185 -15.94 -35.33 -11.63
C ASN A 185 -17.09 -36.33 -11.83
N SER A 186 -17.32 -37.21 -10.86
CA SER A 186 -18.44 -38.16 -10.87
C SER A 186 -19.79 -37.44 -10.79
N GLU A 187 -19.92 -36.45 -9.92
CA GLU A 187 -21.12 -35.64 -9.79
C GLU A 187 -21.40 -34.81 -11.05
N SER A 188 -20.38 -34.13 -11.59
CA SER A 188 -20.47 -33.41 -12.86
C SER A 188 -20.88 -34.32 -14.01
N ARG A 189 -20.30 -35.53 -14.11
CA ARG A 189 -20.70 -36.52 -15.12
C ARG A 189 -22.16 -36.94 -14.96
N ARG A 190 -22.60 -37.17 -13.72
CA ARG A 190 -24.00 -37.49 -13.41
C ARG A 190 -24.92 -36.34 -13.81
N ALA A 191 -24.59 -35.09 -13.50
CA ALA A 191 -25.36 -33.91 -13.91
C ALA A 191 -25.40 -33.77 -15.44
N ASN A 192 -24.25 -33.90 -16.10
CA ASN A 192 -24.13 -33.84 -17.56
C ASN A 192 -24.92 -34.95 -18.27
N SER A 193 -25.05 -36.14 -17.67
CA SER A 193 -25.86 -37.23 -18.22
C SER A 193 -27.36 -36.93 -18.26
N GLN A 194 -27.83 -35.98 -17.44
CA GLN A 194 -29.22 -35.55 -17.42
C GLN A 194 -29.52 -34.54 -18.53
N LEU A 195 -28.48 -33.95 -19.15
CA LEU A 195 -28.64 -33.02 -20.27
C LEU A 195 -29.32 -33.72 -21.43
N ARG A 196 -30.29 -33.04 -22.04
CA ARG A 196 -31.09 -33.56 -23.14
C ARG A 196 -30.67 -32.89 -24.45
N SER A 197 -30.79 -33.61 -25.56
CA SER A 197 -30.44 -33.11 -26.90
C SER A 197 -31.28 -31.92 -27.37
N ASN A 198 -32.44 -31.67 -26.75
CA ASN A 198 -33.33 -30.55 -27.05
C ASN A 198 -32.96 -29.25 -26.29
N LYS A 199 -32.08 -29.31 -25.28
CA LYS A 199 -31.66 -28.16 -24.47
C LYS A 199 -30.14 -27.95 -24.54
N LEU A 200 -29.68 -27.47 -25.68
CA LEU A 200 -28.26 -27.27 -25.99
C LEU A 200 -27.62 -26.07 -25.29
N THR A 201 -28.44 -25.20 -24.69
CA THR A 201 -28.03 -24.00 -23.96
C THR A 201 -27.83 -24.23 -22.47
N ASP A 202 -28.14 -25.43 -21.98
CA ASP A 202 -27.93 -25.76 -20.57
C ASP A 202 -26.41 -25.88 -20.30
N PRO A 203 -25.93 -25.37 -19.15
CA PRO A 203 -24.50 -25.32 -18.86
C PRO A 203 -23.92 -26.71 -18.67
N LEU A 204 -22.73 -26.91 -19.21
CA LEU A 204 -21.96 -28.13 -19.03
C LEU A 204 -21.20 -28.02 -17.70
N HIS A 205 -21.41 -28.99 -16.82
CA HIS A 205 -20.70 -29.04 -15.55
C HIS A 205 -19.23 -29.41 -15.78
N THR A 206 -18.35 -28.66 -15.14
CA THR A 206 -16.90 -28.74 -15.33
C THR A 206 -16.33 -30.03 -14.78
N ILE A 207 -15.25 -30.48 -15.40
CA ILE A 207 -14.50 -31.67 -14.98
C ILE A 207 -13.06 -31.24 -14.76
N TYR A 208 -12.51 -31.61 -13.61
CA TYR A 208 -11.11 -31.37 -13.28
C TYR A 208 -10.21 -32.38 -14.01
N LYS A 209 -9.05 -31.89 -14.44
CA LYS A 209 -7.95 -32.71 -14.96
C LYS A 209 -7.24 -33.46 -13.83
N THR A 210 -6.27 -34.30 -14.20
CA THR A 210 -5.37 -35.01 -13.28
C THR A 210 -4.49 -34.07 -12.46
N ASP A 211 -4.24 -32.84 -12.93
CA ASP A 211 -3.52 -31.79 -12.21
C ASP A 211 -4.42 -30.97 -11.26
N GLY A 212 -5.75 -31.16 -11.30
CA GLY A 212 -6.71 -30.43 -10.48
C GLY A 212 -7.13 -29.07 -11.03
N THR A 213 -6.63 -28.69 -12.20
CA THR A 213 -7.06 -27.50 -12.93
C THR A 213 -8.19 -27.82 -13.90
N ILE A 214 -8.85 -26.79 -14.39
CA ILE A 214 -9.85 -26.88 -15.47
C ILE A 214 -9.20 -26.32 -16.74
N SER A 215 -9.41 -26.97 -17.87
CA SER A 215 -8.95 -26.46 -19.16
C SER A 215 -9.57 -25.10 -19.47
N THR A 216 -8.76 -24.16 -19.96
CA THR A 216 -9.25 -22.87 -20.48
C THR A 216 -10.12 -23.05 -21.72
N LEU A 217 -9.96 -24.16 -22.44
CA LEU A 217 -10.72 -24.55 -23.62
C LEU A 217 -12.00 -25.33 -23.26
N PHE A 218 -12.32 -25.48 -21.96
CA PHE A 218 -13.52 -26.19 -21.54
C PHE A 218 -14.77 -25.39 -21.95
N PRO A 219 -15.71 -25.99 -22.70
CA PRO A 219 -16.89 -25.29 -23.18
C PRO A 219 -17.87 -25.03 -22.04
N ARG A 220 -18.48 -23.83 -22.05
CA ARG A 220 -19.48 -23.43 -21.06
C ARG A 220 -20.79 -24.21 -21.21
N ASP A 221 -21.21 -24.46 -22.45
CA ASP A 221 -22.48 -25.10 -22.80
C ASP A 221 -22.29 -26.13 -23.91
N VAL A 222 -23.23 -27.08 -24.05
CA VAL A 222 -23.16 -28.11 -25.12
C VAL A 222 -23.15 -27.51 -26.52
N LYS A 223 -23.86 -26.38 -26.73
CA LYS A 223 -23.81 -25.65 -27.99
C LYS A 223 -22.39 -25.18 -28.33
N SER A 224 -21.65 -24.64 -27.35
CA SER A 224 -20.27 -24.20 -27.56
C SER A 224 -19.32 -25.36 -27.86
N LEU A 225 -19.55 -26.52 -27.23
CA LEU A 225 -18.83 -27.76 -27.53
C LEU A 225 -19.04 -28.21 -28.99
N PHE A 226 -20.26 -28.07 -29.53
CA PHE A 226 -20.56 -28.41 -30.93
C PHE A 226 -20.01 -27.43 -31.96
N SER A 227 -19.85 -26.16 -31.57
CA SER A 227 -19.27 -25.12 -32.42
C SER A 227 -17.74 -25.09 -32.41
N MET A 228 -17.10 -25.93 -31.60
CA MET A 228 -15.65 -26.02 -31.52
C MET A 228 -15.03 -26.54 -32.82
N ASP A 229 -13.89 -25.98 -33.18
CA ASP A 229 -13.07 -26.39 -34.31
C ASP A 229 -12.32 -27.70 -34.02
N ALA A 230 -11.78 -28.31 -35.07
CA ALA A 230 -11.10 -29.60 -34.96
C ALA A 230 -9.82 -29.53 -34.11
N GLU A 231 -9.07 -28.42 -34.19
CA GLU A 231 -7.80 -28.24 -33.49
C GLU A 231 -8.02 -28.08 -31.99
N THR A 232 -8.93 -27.20 -31.58
CA THR A 232 -9.31 -27.02 -30.17
C THR A 232 -9.85 -28.30 -29.56
N ALA A 233 -10.65 -29.09 -30.30
CA ALA A 233 -11.15 -30.37 -29.80
C ALA A 233 -10.04 -31.41 -29.56
N ILE A 234 -9.00 -31.42 -30.41
CA ILE A 234 -7.82 -32.28 -30.25
C ILE A 234 -7.02 -31.86 -29.00
N GLN A 235 -6.71 -30.56 -28.87
CA GLN A 235 -6.02 -30.04 -27.68
C GLN A 235 -6.78 -30.37 -26.40
N LEU A 236 -8.10 -30.23 -26.42
CA LEU A 236 -8.94 -30.56 -25.27
C LEU A 236 -8.87 -32.07 -24.91
N LEU A 237 -8.78 -32.97 -25.88
CA LEU A 237 -8.59 -34.40 -25.60
C LEU A 237 -7.21 -34.68 -24.98
N GLU A 238 -6.17 -34.06 -25.51
CA GLU A 238 -4.80 -34.20 -25.03
C GLU A 238 -4.63 -33.66 -23.60
N GLU A 239 -5.18 -32.49 -23.30
CA GLU A 239 -5.12 -31.89 -21.97
C GLU A 239 -5.81 -32.73 -20.89
N TYR A 240 -6.80 -33.55 -21.27
CA TYR A 240 -7.46 -34.48 -20.36
C TYR A 240 -6.87 -35.90 -20.42
N GLY A 241 -5.73 -36.07 -21.09
CA GLY A 241 -4.97 -37.32 -21.14
C GLY A 241 -5.61 -38.43 -21.98
N MET A 242 -6.48 -38.08 -22.94
CA MET A 242 -7.12 -39.06 -23.82
C MET A 242 -6.24 -39.33 -25.05
N SER A 243 -5.66 -40.52 -25.11
CA SER A 243 -4.67 -40.95 -26.14
C SER A 243 -5.24 -41.20 -27.54
N ASP A 244 -6.56 -41.31 -27.67
CA ASP A 244 -7.19 -41.81 -28.89
C ASP A 244 -7.84 -40.68 -29.68
N VAL A 245 -7.00 -39.76 -30.12
CA VAL A 245 -7.40 -38.65 -30.98
C VAL A 245 -7.70 -39.18 -32.39
N SER A 246 -8.85 -38.81 -32.95
CA SER A 246 -9.22 -39.11 -34.32
C SER A 246 -8.95 -37.94 -35.25
N THR A 247 -8.82 -38.21 -36.55
CA THR A 247 -8.74 -37.18 -37.60
C THR A 247 -10.05 -36.45 -37.82
N THR A 248 -11.18 -37.00 -37.36
CA THR A 248 -12.52 -36.41 -37.56
C THR A 248 -12.97 -35.65 -36.32
N ARG A 249 -13.31 -34.36 -36.50
CA ARG A 249 -13.82 -33.46 -35.46
C ARG A 249 -14.99 -34.05 -34.69
N GLU A 250 -15.99 -34.57 -35.39
CA GLU A 250 -17.20 -35.14 -34.78
C GLU A 250 -16.88 -36.29 -33.84
N ARG A 251 -15.87 -37.10 -34.17
CA ARG A 251 -15.44 -38.23 -33.34
C ARG A 251 -14.73 -37.77 -32.08
N ASN A 252 -13.90 -36.73 -32.18
CA ASN A 252 -13.21 -36.12 -31.05
C ASN A 252 -14.20 -35.47 -30.07
N VAL A 253 -15.14 -34.68 -30.60
CA VAL A 253 -16.21 -34.05 -29.81
C VAL A 253 -17.10 -35.10 -29.15
N ASN A 254 -17.55 -36.13 -29.88
CA ASN A 254 -18.36 -37.21 -29.30
C ASN A 254 -17.63 -37.98 -28.19
N ARG A 255 -16.31 -38.15 -28.33
CA ARG A 255 -15.50 -38.79 -27.30
C ARG A 255 -15.37 -37.93 -26.05
N PHE A 256 -15.13 -36.63 -26.23
CA PHE A 256 -15.11 -35.69 -25.11
C PHE A 256 -16.49 -35.62 -24.41
N MET A 257 -17.59 -35.62 -25.18
CA MET A 257 -18.95 -35.70 -24.62
C MET A 257 -19.17 -36.96 -23.79
N GLN A 258 -18.71 -38.11 -24.27
CA GLN A 258 -18.79 -39.38 -23.54
C GLN A 258 -17.96 -39.32 -22.25
N PHE A 259 -16.76 -38.74 -22.30
CA PHE A 259 -15.94 -38.48 -21.12
C PHE A 259 -16.64 -37.55 -20.12
N CYS A 260 -17.37 -36.56 -20.62
CA CYS A 260 -18.19 -35.67 -19.80
C CYS A 260 -19.47 -36.29 -19.26
N GLY A 261 -19.83 -37.51 -19.68
CA GLY A 261 -21.04 -38.21 -19.26
C GLY A 261 -22.30 -37.85 -20.06
N VAL A 262 -22.17 -37.08 -21.15
CA VAL A 262 -23.32 -36.71 -21.99
C VAL A 262 -23.76 -37.91 -22.83
N SER A 263 -25.04 -38.27 -22.77
CA SER A 263 -25.55 -39.56 -23.28
C SER A 263 -25.95 -39.56 -24.76
N TYR A 264 -25.83 -38.44 -25.47
CA TYR A 264 -26.20 -38.33 -26.88
C TYR A 264 -25.00 -37.91 -27.72
N GLN A 265 -25.04 -38.26 -29.00
CA GLN A 265 -23.92 -38.09 -29.92
C GLN A 265 -24.28 -37.13 -31.04
N LEU A 266 -23.27 -36.40 -31.52
CA LEU A 266 -23.34 -35.62 -32.74
C LEU A 266 -23.33 -36.58 -33.93
N VAL A 267 -24.49 -36.76 -34.56
CA VAL A 267 -24.63 -37.51 -35.81
C VAL A 267 -24.49 -36.53 -36.96
N ARG A 268 -23.53 -36.76 -37.86
CA ARG A 268 -23.44 -36.04 -39.12
C ARG A 268 -24.70 -36.36 -39.91
N ARG A 269 -25.59 -35.38 -40.10
CA ARG A 269 -26.62 -35.50 -41.13
C ARG A 269 -25.92 -35.39 -42.47
N GLU A 270 -25.65 -36.53 -43.10
CA GLU A 270 -25.36 -36.56 -44.53
C GLU A 270 -26.59 -36.01 -45.23
N SER A 271 -26.43 -34.86 -45.89
CA SER A 271 -27.43 -34.31 -46.78
C SER A 271 -27.58 -35.26 -47.96
N LEU A 272 -28.75 -35.90 -48.06
CA LEU A 272 -29.27 -36.54 -49.26
C LEU A 272 -29.41 -35.53 -50.41
#